data_AF-A0A840UXD0-F1
#
_entry.id   AF-A0A840UXD0-F1
#
_cell.length_a   1.000
_cell.length_b   1.000
_cell.length_c   1.000
_cell.angle_alpha   90.00
_cell.angle_beta   90.00
_cell.angle_gamma   90.00
#
_symmetry.space_group_name_H-M   'P 1'
#
loop_
_entity.id
_entity.type
_entity.pdbx_description
1 polymer ?
#
loop_
_entity_poly.entity_id
_entity_poly.type
_entity_poly.pdbx_seq_one_letter_code
_entity_poly.pdbx_strand_id
1 'polypeptide(L)'
;MKKWFRDKDSGFLDNKGGPDILVRKADLVDCQFLKVGVTVEFECHIEKQVLVARKVRLSNHKNPDGQNNRNRGPKPFHFGVMT
;
A
#
# COMPACT_ATOMS: atom_id res chain seq x y z
N MET A 1 -7.17 -3.34 -1.42
CA MET A 1 -6.89 -4.22 -2.58
C MET A 1 -7.32 -5.67 -2.32
N LYS A 2 -8.10 -6.32 -3.22
CA LYS A 2 -8.66 -7.68 -2.99
C LYS A 2 -7.73 -8.81 -3.44
N LYS A 3 -7.24 -8.80 -4.68
CA LYS A 3 -6.26 -9.79 -5.16
C LYS A 3 -5.22 -9.18 -6.09
N TRP A 4 -3.95 -9.45 -5.79
CA TRP A 4 -2.81 -9.22 -6.69
C TRP A 4 -2.22 -10.55 -7.11
N PHE A 5 -1.96 -10.72 -8.40
CA PHE A 5 -1.15 -11.80 -8.93
C PHE A 5 0.23 -11.24 -9.28
N ARG A 6 1.20 -11.43 -8.36
CA ARG A 6 2.62 -11.09 -8.64
C ARG A 6 3.15 -11.85 -9.85
N ASP A 7 2.67 -13.06 -10.09
CA ASP A 7 3.11 -13.93 -11.17
C ASP A 7 2.67 -13.44 -12.56
N LYS A 8 1.47 -12.88 -12.65
CA LYS A 8 0.87 -12.38 -13.90
C LYS A 8 0.93 -10.86 -14.00
N ASP A 9 1.62 -10.19 -13.07
CA ASP A 9 1.75 -8.73 -13.02
C ASP A 9 0.39 -8.01 -13.20
N SER A 10 -0.68 -8.62 -12.67
CA SER A 10 -2.06 -8.16 -12.82
C SER A 10 -2.87 -8.48 -11.58
N GLY A 11 -3.99 -7.79 -11.38
CA GLY A 11 -4.85 -8.00 -10.24
C GLY A 11 -6.23 -7.44 -10.44
N PHE A 12 -7.07 -7.66 -9.44
CA PHE A 12 -8.45 -7.22 -9.43
C PHE A 12 -8.71 -6.39 -8.17
N LEU A 13 -9.31 -5.23 -8.39
CA LEU A 13 -9.81 -4.36 -7.36
C LEU A 13 -11.33 -4.46 -7.34
N ASP A 14 -11.85 -4.75 -6.17
CA ASP A 14 -13.28 -4.89 -5.95
C ASP A 14 -13.81 -3.54 -5.49
N ASN A 15 -14.77 -2.98 -6.23
CA ASN A 15 -15.33 -1.67 -5.94
C ASN A 15 -16.51 -1.77 -4.97
N LYS A 16 -16.34 -2.46 -3.83
CA LYS A 16 -17.33 -2.61 -2.74
C LYS A 16 -18.80 -2.61 -3.23
N GLY A 17 -19.14 -3.49 -4.17
CA GLY A 17 -20.49 -3.62 -4.76
C GLY A 17 -20.65 -3.10 -6.20
N GLY A 18 -19.59 -2.55 -6.80
CA GLY A 18 -19.51 -2.23 -8.23
C GLY A 18 -18.76 -3.29 -9.06
N PRO A 19 -18.71 -3.12 -10.39
CA PRO A 19 -18.02 -4.04 -11.28
C PRO A 19 -16.52 -4.15 -10.97
N ASP A 20 -15.96 -5.33 -11.22
CA ASP A 20 -14.54 -5.63 -10.99
C ASP A 20 -13.65 -4.72 -11.83
N ILE A 21 -12.67 -4.11 -11.17
CA ILE A 21 -11.71 -3.21 -11.80
C ILE A 21 -10.42 -4.00 -12.06
N LEU A 22 -10.08 -4.14 -13.34
CA LEU A 22 -8.86 -4.79 -13.78
C LEU A 22 -7.66 -3.86 -13.53
N VAL A 23 -6.62 -4.38 -12.89
CA VAL A 23 -5.35 -3.68 -12.70
C VAL A 23 -4.24 -4.45 -13.42
N ARG A 24 -3.40 -3.75 -14.18
CA ARG A 24 -2.20 -4.31 -14.82
C ARG A 24 -0.96 -3.54 -14.36
N LYS A 25 0.20 -4.21 -14.35
CA LYS A 25 1.49 -3.57 -14.05
C LYS A 25 1.89 -2.48 -15.03
N ALA A 26 1.48 -2.60 -16.30
CA ALA A 26 1.70 -1.55 -17.28
C ALA A 26 1.03 -0.22 -16.88
N ASP A 27 -0.04 -0.30 -16.08
CA ASP A 27 -0.82 0.83 -15.61
C ASP A 27 -0.38 1.32 -14.21
N LEU A 28 0.59 0.64 -13.57
CA LEU A 28 1.18 1.04 -12.29
C LEU A 28 2.25 2.11 -12.48
N VAL A 29 2.15 3.19 -11.70
CA VAL A 29 3.11 4.30 -11.72
C VAL A 29 3.88 4.29 -10.40
N ASP A 30 5.21 4.22 -10.50
CA ASP A 30 6.17 4.14 -9.37
C ASP A 30 6.06 2.91 -8.46
N CYS A 31 5.35 1.86 -8.88
CA CYS A 31 5.16 0.66 -8.07
C CYS A 31 5.30 -0.61 -8.91
N GLN A 32 6.15 -1.54 -8.47
CA GLN A 32 6.41 -2.80 -9.18
C GLN A 32 5.45 -3.93 -8.75
N PHE A 33 4.83 -3.79 -7.57
CA PHE A 33 3.94 -4.78 -7.00
C PHE A 33 2.95 -4.12 -6.03
N LEU A 34 1.74 -4.67 -5.98
CA LEU A 34 0.74 -4.31 -5.00
C LEU A 34 0.59 -5.46 -3.99
N LYS A 35 0.50 -5.11 -2.72
CA LYS A 35 0.26 -6.10 -1.65
C LYS A 35 -1.24 -6.17 -1.37
N VAL A 36 -1.79 -7.37 -1.25
CA VAL A 36 -3.18 -7.57 -0.83
C VAL A 36 -3.41 -6.87 0.52
N GLY A 37 -4.48 -6.11 0.63
CA GLY A 37 -4.80 -5.30 1.82
C GLY A 37 -4.29 -3.86 1.81
N VAL A 38 -3.48 -3.42 0.83
CA VAL A 38 -3.10 -2.00 0.72
C VAL A 38 -4.18 -1.16 0.04
N THR A 39 -4.23 0.11 0.41
CA THR A 39 -5.00 1.13 -0.29
C THR A 39 -4.16 1.63 -1.47
N VAL A 40 -4.78 1.78 -2.62
CA VAL A 40 -4.16 2.27 -3.85
C VAL A 40 -5.04 3.35 -4.42
N GLU A 41 -4.42 4.41 -4.91
CA GLU A 41 -5.10 5.45 -5.67
C GLU A 41 -4.93 5.12 -7.15
N PHE A 42 -6.03 5.15 -7.88
CA PHE A 42 -6.04 4.85 -9.30
C PHE A 42 -7.14 5.66 -9.97
N GLU A 43 -6.94 5.95 -11.24
CA GLU A 43 -7.98 6.53 -12.09
C GLU A 43 -8.75 5.36 -12.72
N CYS A 44 -10.06 5.27 -12.45
CA CYS A 44 -10.90 4.28 -13.12
C CYS A 44 -11.22 4.77 -14.54
N HIS A 45 -10.84 3.98 -15.53
CA HIS A 45 -11.17 4.22 -16.93
C HIS A 45 -12.04 3.09 -17.45
N ILE A 46 -13.10 3.44 -18.18
CA ILE A 46 -13.93 2.45 -18.88
C ILE A 46 -13.33 2.29 -20.28
N GLU A 47 -12.74 1.13 -20.55
CA GLU A 47 -12.18 0.79 -21.86
C GLU A 47 -12.94 -0.41 -22.42
N LYS A 48 -13.62 -0.23 -23.57
CA LYS A 48 -14.36 -1.30 -24.27
C LYS A 48 -15.29 -2.11 -23.33
N GLN A 49 -16.07 -1.39 -22.51
CA GLN A 49 -16.99 -1.94 -21.49
C GLN A 49 -16.35 -2.60 -20.27
N VAL A 50 -15.02 -2.56 -20.13
CA VAL A 50 -14.31 -3.08 -18.95
C VAL A 50 -13.79 -1.92 -18.12
N LEU A 51 -13.91 -2.01 -16.80
CA LEU A 51 -13.26 -1.08 -15.89
C LEU A 51 -11.78 -1.45 -15.74
N VAL A 52 -10.92 -0.53 -16.12
CA VAL A 52 -9.48 -0.65 -16.02
C VAL A 52 -8.95 0.45 -15.11
N ALA A 53 -8.13 0.10 -14.14
CA ALA A 53 -7.41 1.06 -13.32
C ALA A 53 -6.17 1.54 -14.07
N ARG A 54 -6.10 2.84 -14.35
CA ARG A 54 -4.91 3.50 -14.89
C ARG A 54 -4.22 4.36 -13.83
N LYS A 55 -2.93 4.59 -14.03
CA LYS A 55 -2.05 5.35 -13.13
C LYS A 55 -2.20 4.90 -11.68
N VAL A 56 -2.17 3.58 -11.47
CA VAL A 56 -2.32 3.02 -10.14
C VAL A 56 -1.07 3.33 -9.34
N ARG A 57 -1.22 4.14 -8.30
CA ARG A 57 -0.17 4.46 -7.34
C ARG A 57 -0.58 3.85 -6.00
N LEU A 58 0.40 3.39 -5.23
CA LEU A 58 0.12 3.13 -3.84
C LEU A 58 -0.32 4.45 -3.22
N SER A 59 -1.57 4.51 -2.72
CA SER A 59 -1.99 5.63 -1.90
C SER A 59 -1.08 5.53 -0.70
N ASN A 60 -0.13 6.45 -0.63
CA ASN A 60 0.88 6.46 0.41
C ASN A 60 0.12 6.80 1.70
N HIS A 61 -0.50 5.79 2.32
CA HIS A 61 -0.66 5.78 3.75
C HIS A 61 0.77 5.78 4.23
N LYS A 62 1.24 7.00 4.47
CA LYS A 62 2.40 7.39 5.21
C LYS A 62 2.31 6.60 6.51
N ASN A 63 2.75 5.35 6.49
CA ASN A 63 3.20 4.71 7.70
C ASN A 63 4.49 5.46 7.98
N PRO A 64 4.56 6.25 9.07
CA PRO A 64 5.84 6.64 9.59
C PRO A 64 6.48 5.40 10.20
N ASP A 65 6.80 4.39 9.37
CA ASP A 65 7.89 3.48 9.67
C ASP A 65 9.20 4.09 9.13
N GLY A 66 9.31 5.41 9.32
CA GLY A 66 10.58 6.07 9.46
C GLY A 66 11.09 5.69 10.84
N GLN A 67 11.74 4.54 10.90
CA GLN A 67 12.88 4.35 11.77
C GLN A 67 13.69 5.67 11.79
N ASN A 68 13.98 6.15 13.01
CA ASN A 68 15.00 7.15 13.37
C ASN A 68 14.45 8.41 14.08
N ASN A 69 14.29 8.33 15.40
CA ASN A 69 15.05 9.28 16.23
C ASN A 69 15.36 8.70 17.62
N ARG A 70 16.64 8.69 17.95
CA ARG A 70 17.25 8.26 19.20
C ARG A 70 16.93 9.25 20.32
N ASN A 71 15.66 9.39 20.72
CA ASN A 71 15.37 9.99 22.02
C ASN A 71 15.53 8.93 23.13
N ARG A 72 16.75 8.42 23.26
CA ARG A 72 17.27 8.09 24.58
C ARG A 72 17.46 9.43 25.28
N GLY A 73 16.42 9.93 25.92
CA GLY A 73 16.64 10.75 27.10
C GLY A 73 17.57 9.95 28.04
N PRO A 74 18.55 10.57 28.70
CA PRO A 74 19.35 9.86 29.68
C PRO A 74 18.38 9.38 30.75
N LYS A 75 18.02 8.09 30.72
CA LYS A 75 17.32 7.45 31.83
C LYS A 75 18.26 7.59 33.02
N PRO A 76 17.89 8.29 34.10
CA PRO A 76 18.72 8.29 35.29
C PRO A 76 18.70 6.85 35.81
N PHE A 77 19.84 6.19 35.78
CA PHE A 77 20.02 4.92 36.47
C PHE A 77 19.82 5.21 37.96
N HIS A 78 18.69 4.77 38.51
CA HIS A 78 18.49 4.73 39.95
C HIS A 78 19.02 3.38 40.41
N PHE A 79 20.30 3.36 40.80
CA PHE A 79 20.87 2.28 41.57
C PHE A 79 20.28 2.41 42.98
N GLY A 80 19.13 1.76 43.20
CA GLY A 80 18.59 1.59 44.54
C GLY A 80 19.56 0.69 45.31
N VAL A 81 20.31 1.27 46.23
CA VAL A 81 21.04 0.52 47.26
C VAL A 81 20.02 -0.20 48.13
N MET A 82 20.03 -1.53 48.13
CA MET A 82 19.54 -2.31 49.26
C MET A 82 20.61 -2.21 50.35
N THR A 83 20.32 -1.48 51.42
CA THR A 83 21.02 -1.59 52.70
C THR A 83 19.98 -1.72 53.79
#